data_AF-A0A9D9SBE9-F1
#
_entry.id   AF-A0A9D9SBE9-F1
#
_cell.length_a   1.000
_cell.length_b   1.000
_cell.length_c   1.000
_cell.angle_alpha   90.00
_cell.angle_beta   90.00
_cell.angle_gamma   90.00
#
_symmetry.space_group_name_H-M   'P 1'
#
loop_
_entity.id
_entity.type
_entity.pdbx_description
1 polymer ?
#
loop_
_entity_poly.entity_id
_entity_poly.type
_entity_poly.pdbx_seq_one_letter_code
_entity_poly.pdbx_strand_id
1 'polypeptide(L)'
;MRSSVEKRKLVVFAFVRIGLFALVLIAAVGVHAAGIDDYRSRIAEARESLGYLRTADYLDEEIAAEIKSDTNAIRSAIPRTETVEWPGGSVETDNVWLHEDIDLFLAEPNISKRDAIVDRIDQRLQAVEAKLVELSNAVAAGPTKDEEKRKLAEILKRQEYQKPAAAEESLFQRWRREFLEWLAKMFPRANIQPGEMAGIGSLGTVFQILLYALLIAAIGYVIYRILPFVSGRFARKAKSDKNERVILGETIGDDRSAGDLFAEAEELARGGELRLAIRKGYVALLCELADRKVIGLARHKTNRDYLRDVRSKRELFENLRSVTGQFEDHWYGSQRSDQQAWEDFREYYLRTVRGI
;
A
#
# COMPACT_ATOMS: atom_id res chain seq x y z
N MET A 1 -20.42 62.34 -49.11
CA MET A 1 -21.07 61.01 -48.97
C MET A 1 -20.09 59.90 -48.55
N ARG A 2 -19.16 60.18 -47.62
CA ARG A 2 -18.14 59.20 -47.15
C ARG A 2 -18.03 59.11 -45.62
N SER A 3 -18.94 59.75 -44.86
CA SER A 3 -18.87 59.84 -43.39
C SER A 3 -19.91 59.01 -42.63
N SER A 4 -20.77 58.24 -43.31
CA SER A 4 -21.81 57.42 -42.68
C SER A 4 -21.45 55.91 -42.56
N VAL A 5 -20.36 55.48 -43.21
CA VAL A 5 -19.93 54.06 -43.21
C VAL A 5 -18.89 53.77 -42.12
N GLU A 6 -18.07 54.74 -41.71
CA GLU A 6 -17.09 54.55 -40.62
C GLU A 6 -17.72 54.57 -39.22
N LYS A 7 -18.76 55.38 -39.00
CA LYS A 7 -19.45 55.43 -37.70
C LYS A 7 -20.29 54.17 -37.41
N ARG A 8 -20.60 53.35 -38.42
CA ARG A 8 -21.31 52.06 -38.23
C ARG A 8 -20.38 50.88 -37.95
N LYS A 9 -19.07 51.01 -38.18
CA LYS A 9 -18.09 49.98 -37.77
C LYS A 9 -17.59 50.20 -36.34
N LEU A 10 -17.54 51.45 -35.88
CA LEU A 10 -17.18 51.77 -34.50
C LEU A 10 -18.24 51.36 -33.47
N VAL A 11 -19.53 51.39 -33.83
CA VAL A 11 -20.63 51.05 -32.90
C VAL A 11 -20.89 49.54 -32.83
N VAL A 12 -20.45 48.75 -33.81
CA VAL A 12 -20.64 47.28 -33.80
C VAL A 12 -19.56 46.56 -32.99
N PHE A 13 -18.39 47.16 -32.79
CA PHE A 13 -17.35 46.58 -31.91
C PHE A 13 -17.47 47.02 -30.44
N ALA A 14 -18.19 48.11 -30.15
CA ALA A 14 -18.39 48.60 -28.78
C ALA A 14 -19.57 47.90 -28.03
N PHE A 15 -20.37 47.07 -28.69
CA PHE A 15 -21.58 46.46 -28.10
C PHE A 15 -21.52 44.94 -27.87
N VAL A 16 -20.37 44.28 -28.08
CA VAL A 16 -20.21 42.83 -27.79
C VAL A 16 -19.37 42.55 -26.52
N ARG A 17 -18.88 43.57 -25.81
CA ARG A 17 -18.05 43.37 -24.60
C ARG A 17 -18.52 44.10 -23.34
N ILE A 18 -19.84 44.20 -23.14
CA ILE A 18 -20.44 44.55 -21.82
C ILE A 18 -21.12 43.32 -21.17
N GLY A 19 -20.80 42.11 -21.62
CA GLY A 19 -21.51 40.91 -21.20
C GLY A 19 -20.65 39.67 -21.00
N LEU A 20 -19.50 39.76 -20.32
CA LEU A 20 -18.87 38.58 -19.69
C LEU A 20 -17.75 38.95 -18.71
N PHE A 21 -17.97 39.84 -17.76
CA PHE A 21 -17.06 39.99 -16.61
C PHE A 21 -17.86 40.05 -15.30
N ALA A 22 -18.61 38.97 -15.09
CA ALA A 22 -19.19 38.62 -13.80
C ALA A 22 -19.14 37.09 -13.67
N LEU A 23 -17.92 36.55 -13.57
CA LEU A 23 -17.72 35.19 -13.13
C LEU A 23 -16.74 35.20 -11.94
N VAL A 24 -17.34 35.27 -10.75
CA VAL A 24 -16.89 34.64 -9.51
C VAL A 24 -15.39 34.82 -9.19
N LEU A 25 -15.05 36.02 -8.70
CA LEU A 25 -13.87 36.22 -7.84
C LEU A 25 -14.18 35.61 -6.47
N ILE A 26 -13.94 34.30 -6.30
CA ILE A 26 -13.80 33.72 -4.96
C ILE A 26 -12.43 34.14 -4.45
N ALA A 27 -12.43 35.19 -3.65
CA ALA A 27 -11.34 35.50 -2.74
C ALA A 27 -11.24 34.36 -1.71
N ALA A 28 -10.34 33.41 -1.95
CA ALA A 28 -9.83 32.53 -0.92
C ALA A 28 -8.38 32.92 -0.66
N VAL A 29 -8.18 33.86 0.26
CA VAL A 29 -6.92 33.97 0.99
C VAL A 29 -6.85 32.75 1.90
N GLY A 30 -6.35 31.67 1.34
CA GLY A 30 -6.00 30.44 2.01
C GLY A 30 -4.92 29.81 1.14
N VAL A 31 -3.84 29.35 1.77
CA VAL A 31 -2.81 28.54 1.12
C VAL A 31 -3.47 27.22 0.74
N HIS A 32 -4.29 27.25 -0.31
CA HIS A 32 -4.88 26.09 -0.95
C HIS A 32 -3.91 25.69 -2.05
N ALA A 33 -3.34 24.50 -1.93
CA ALA A 33 -2.61 23.91 -3.03
C ALA A 33 -3.53 23.84 -4.25
N ALA A 34 -3.11 24.43 -5.36
CA ALA A 34 -3.89 24.39 -6.59
C ALA A 34 -3.78 23.00 -7.21
N GLY A 35 -4.91 22.45 -7.67
CA GLY A 35 -4.89 21.22 -8.44
C GLY A 35 -4.18 21.43 -9.77
N ILE A 36 -3.50 20.40 -10.28
CA ILE A 36 -2.79 20.47 -11.56
C ILE A 36 -3.66 20.93 -12.74
N ASP A 37 -4.94 20.55 -12.76
CA ASP A 37 -5.90 20.95 -13.82
C ASP A 37 -6.31 22.42 -13.70
N ASP A 38 -6.40 22.93 -12.47
CA ASP A 38 -6.68 24.35 -12.20
C ASP A 38 -5.49 25.22 -12.65
N TYR A 39 -4.26 24.83 -12.27
CA TYR A 39 -3.05 25.51 -12.70
C TYR A 39 -2.89 25.52 -14.23
N ARG A 40 -3.20 24.40 -14.88
CA ARG A 40 -3.21 24.32 -16.35
C ARG A 40 -4.22 25.28 -16.97
N SER A 41 -5.42 25.37 -16.42
CA SER A 41 -6.47 26.25 -16.94
C SER A 41 -6.05 27.72 -16.84
N ARG A 42 -5.45 28.12 -15.72
CA ARG A 42 -4.89 29.47 -15.52
C ARG A 42 -3.75 29.78 -16.50
N ILE A 43 -2.90 28.81 -16.84
CA ILE A 43 -1.88 28.97 -17.88
C ILE A 43 -2.51 29.16 -19.26
N ALA A 44 -3.51 28.36 -19.62
CA ALA A 44 -4.18 28.48 -20.92
C ALA A 44 -4.87 29.85 -21.08
N GLU A 45 -5.56 30.32 -20.04
CA GLU A 45 -6.18 31.66 -20.02
C GLU A 45 -5.13 32.78 -20.14
N ALA A 46 -4.00 32.67 -19.41
CA ALA A 46 -2.92 33.65 -19.51
C ALA A 46 -2.34 33.73 -20.93
N ARG A 47 -2.19 32.60 -21.62
CA ARG A 47 -1.74 32.56 -23.03
C ARG A 47 -2.74 33.22 -23.97
N GLU A 48 -4.04 33.01 -23.75
CA GLU A 48 -5.08 33.71 -24.52
C GLU A 48 -4.99 35.22 -24.30
N SER A 49 -4.83 35.67 -23.05
CA SER A 49 -4.63 37.09 -22.71
C SER A 49 -3.39 37.70 -23.37
N LEU A 50 -2.26 36.97 -23.41
CA LEU A 50 -1.04 37.41 -24.09
C LEU A 50 -1.25 37.62 -25.60
N GLY A 51 -2.13 36.85 -26.22
CA GLY A 51 -2.47 36.99 -27.64
C GLY A 51 -3.02 38.37 -27.99
N TYR A 52 -3.74 39.02 -27.08
CA TYR A 52 -4.28 40.37 -27.29
C TYR A 52 -3.20 41.46 -27.19
N LEU A 53 -2.13 41.22 -26.41
CA LEU A 53 -1.02 42.16 -26.23
C LEU A 53 -0.16 42.37 -27.49
N ARG A 54 -0.19 41.41 -28.43
CA ARG A 54 0.59 41.42 -29.68
C ARG A 54 0.11 42.46 -30.71
N THR A 55 -1.07 43.03 -30.50
CA THR A 55 -1.74 43.90 -31.48
C THR A 55 -1.83 45.34 -31.02
N ALA A 56 -1.30 45.66 -29.84
CA ALA A 56 -1.56 46.92 -29.17
C ALA A 56 -0.43 47.94 -29.45
N ASP A 57 -0.79 49.02 -30.13
CA ASP A 57 0.09 50.16 -30.38
C ASP A 57 -0.02 51.16 -29.21
N TYR A 58 1.12 51.50 -28.58
CA TYR A 58 1.19 52.27 -27.33
C TYR A 58 1.13 53.78 -27.53
N LEU A 59 0.47 54.24 -28.59
CA LEU A 59 0.34 55.66 -28.89
C LEU A 59 -0.91 56.29 -28.26
N ASP A 60 -1.79 55.48 -27.67
CA ASP A 60 -3.02 55.91 -27.00
C ASP A 60 -2.97 55.58 -25.49
N GLU A 61 -3.24 56.56 -24.64
CA GLU A 61 -3.26 56.41 -23.17
C GLU A 61 -4.33 55.41 -22.72
N GLU A 62 -5.43 55.27 -23.47
CA GLU A 62 -6.52 54.33 -23.16
C GLU A 62 -6.06 52.87 -23.35
N ILE A 63 -5.32 52.60 -24.42
CA ILE A 63 -4.74 51.28 -24.73
C ILE A 63 -3.66 50.91 -23.70
N ALA A 64 -2.84 51.88 -23.27
CA ALA A 64 -1.82 51.64 -22.26
C ALA A 64 -2.40 51.21 -20.89
N ALA A 65 -3.58 51.73 -20.53
CA ALA A 65 -4.30 51.33 -19.32
C ALA A 65 -4.85 49.89 -19.41
N GLU A 66 -5.38 49.51 -20.58
CA GLU A 66 -5.89 48.15 -20.85
C GLU A 66 -4.77 47.10 -20.76
N ILE A 67 -3.62 47.37 -21.37
CA ILE A 67 -2.45 46.49 -21.31
C ILE A 67 -1.96 46.30 -19.86
N LYS A 68 -1.95 47.39 -19.08
CA LYS A 68 -1.56 47.31 -17.67
C LYS A 68 -2.56 46.48 -16.86
N SER A 69 -3.85 46.56 -17.19
CA SER A 69 -4.88 45.71 -16.59
C SER A 69 -4.66 44.24 -16.94
N ASP A 70 -4.45 43.92 -18.22
CA ASP A 70 -4.27 42.55 -18.71
C ASP A 70 -3.00 41.90 -18.12
N THR A 71 -1.89 42.64 -18.09
CA THR A 71 -0.65 42.16 -17.48
C THR A 71 -0.79 41.92 -15.96
N ASN A 72 -1.59 42.73 -15.25
CA ASN A 72 -1.90 42.49 -13.84
C ASN A 72 -2.82 41.29 -13.64
N ALA A 73 -3.78 41.06 -14.54
CA ALA A 73 -4.62 39.87 -14.50
C ALA A 73 -3.79 38.60 -14.67
N ILE A 74 -2.86 38.57 -15.63
CA ILE A 74 -1.91 37.45 -15.83
C ILE A 74 -1.08 37.20 -14.57
N ARG A 75 -0.53 38.26 -13.94
CA ARG A 75 0.24 38.14 -12.70
C ARG A 75 -0.55 37.63 -11.52
N SER A 76 -1.84 37.94 -11.48
CA SER A 76 -2.75 37.49 -10.42
C SER A 76 -3.14 36.03 -10.62
N ALA A 77 -3.33 35.61 -11.88
CA ALA A 77 -3.63 34.23 -12.23
C ALA A 77 -2.44 33.29 -11.96
N ILE A 78 -1.22 33.73 -12.26
CA ILE A 78 0.02 32.96 -12.09
C ILE A 78 0.95 33.69 -11.10
N PRO A 79 0.83 33.42 -9.79
CA PRO A 79 1.68 34.05 -8.78
C PRO A 79 3.13 33.60 -8.91
N ARG A 80 4.06 34.39 -8.35
CA ARG A 80 5.51 34.13 -8.42
C ARG A 80 5.89 32.74 -7.93
N THR A 81 5.23 32.27 -6.88
CA THR A 81 5.41 30.94 -6.31
C THR A 81 4.08 30.40 -5.84
N GLU A 82 3.77 29.15 -6.16
CA GLU A 82 2.63 28.43 -5.60
C GLU A 82 2.90 26.93 -5.56
N THR A 83 2.26 26.24 -4.61
CA THR A 83 2.30 24.77 -4.53
C THR A 83 1.18 24.19 -5.39
N VAL A 84 1.57 23.35 -6.34
CA VAL A 84 0.66 22.61 -7.22
C VAL A 84 0.65 21.13 -6.82
N GLU A 85 -0.54 20.58 -6.60
CA GLU A 85 -0.74 19.22 -6.13
C GLU A 85 -1.47 18.34 -7.15
N TRP A 86 -1.07 17.06 -7.21
CA TRP A 86 -1.75 16.02 -7.96
C TRP A 86 -1.63 14.66 -7.23
N PRO A 87 -2.43 13.63 -7.58
CA PRO A 87 -2.40 12.32 -6.90
C PRO A 87 -1.03 11.62 -6.83
N GLY A 88 -0.06 12.05 -7.64
CA GLY A 88 1.29 11.50 -7.71
C GLY A 88 2.39 12.35 -7.08
N GLY A 89 2.07 13.51 -6.48
CA GLY A 89 3.05 14.38 -5.84
C GLY A 89 2.60 15.84 -5.73
N SER A 90 3.50 16.66 -5.18
CA SER A 90 3.36 18.11 -5.16
C SER A 90 4.64 18.76 -5.64
N VAL A 91 4.53 19.96 -6.23
CA VAL A 91 5.69 20.76 -6.63
C VAL A 91 5.45 22.22 -6.29
N GLU A 92 6.50 22.87 -5.79
CA GLU A 92 6.54 24.32 -5.66
C GLU A 92 6.98 24.91 -7.00
N THR A 93 6.12 25.72 -7.60
CA THR A 93 6.40 26.36 -8.89
C THR A 93 7.22 27.63 -8.69
N ASP A 94 8.16 27.87 -9.60
CA ASP A 94 8.91 29.14 -9.69
C ASP A 94 8.51 29.85 -10.98
N ASN A 95 7.58 30.79 -10.85
CA ASN A 95 7.08 31.64 -11.92
C ASN A 95 7.68 33.05 -11.87
N VAL A 96 8.78 33.27 -11.12
CA VAL A 96 9.43 34.60 -11.02
C VAL A 96 9.78 35.16 -12.41
N TRP A 97 10.24 34.28 -13.30
CA TRP A 97 10.57 34.60 -14.68
C TRP A 97 9.43 35.25 -15.47
N LEU A 98 8.17 34.87 -15.21
CA LEU A 98 7.00 35.41 -15.92
C LEU A 98 6.78 36.86 -15.50
N HIS A 99 6.92 37.14 -14.21
CA HIS A 99 6.75 38.47 -13.67
C HIS A 99 7.85 39.42 -14.18
N GLU A 100 9.09 38.94 -14.24
CA GLU A 100 10.24 39.66 -14.80
C GLU A 100 10.08 39.93 -16.29
N ASP A 101 9.65 38.95 -17.08
CA ASP A 101 9.43 39.14 -18.51
C ASP A 101 8.27 40.11 -18.80
N ILE A 102 7.23 40.12 -17.96
CA ILE A 102 6.17 41.15 -18.03
C ILE A 102 6.72 42.54 -17.67
N ASP A 103 7.62 42.66 -16.69
CA ASP A 103 8.27 43.94 -16.35
C ASP A 103 9.11 44.45 -17.54
N LEU A 104 9.86 43.56 -18.20
CA LEU A 104 10.62 43.89 -19.40
C LEU A 104 9.71 44.35 -20.55
N PHE A 105 8.57 43.67 -20.75
CA PHE A 105 7.59 44.04 -21.76
C PHE A 105 7.01 45.45 -21.53
N LEU A 106 6.65 45.78 -20.28
CA LEU A 106 6.12 47.10 -19.93
C LEU A 106 7.17 48.21 -20.10
N ALA A 107 8.45 47.91 -19.85
CA ALA A 107 9.55 48.86 -19.91
C ALA A 107 10.14 49.09 -21.32
N GLU A 108 9.97 48.15 -22.27
CA GLU A 108 10.63 48.20 -23.58
C GLU A 108 9.86 49.06 -24.59
N PRO A 109 10.30 50.27 -25.00
CA PRO A 109 9.52 51.13 -25.89
C PRO A 109 9.39 50.60 -27.34
N ASN A 110 10.26 49.70 -27.78
CA ASN A 110 10.25 49.21 -29.17
C ASN A 110 9.24 48.07 -29.37
N ILE A 111 8.26 48.27 -30.25
CA ILE A 111 7.18 47.30 -30.55
C ILE A 111 7.74 45.93 -30.98
N SER A 112 8.70 45.90 -31.90
CA SER A 112 9.27 44.63 -32.39
C SER A 112 10.00 43.85 -31.29
N LYS A 113 10.61 44.54 -30.32
CA LYS A 113 11.21 43.89 -29.15
C LYS A 113 10.15 43.43 -28.14
N ARG A 114 9.06 44.17 -27.97
CA ARG A 114 7.91 43.75 -27.15
C ARG A 114 7.30 42.46 -27.70
N ASP A 115 7.07 42.38 -29.00
CA ASP A 115 6.55 41.18 -29.66
C ASP A 115 7.46 39.97 -29.40
N ALA A 116 8.78 40.17 -29.49
CA ALA A 116 9.74 39.12 -29.17
C ALA A 116 9.69 38.67 -27.70
N ILE A 117 9.39 39.58 -26.76
CA ILE A 117 9.19 39.26 -25.34
C ILE A 117 7.90 38.46 -25.16
N VAL A 118 6.78 38.91 -25.75
CA VAL A 118 5.50 38.18 -25.70
C VAL A 118 5.64 36.78 -26.29
N ASP A 119 6.36 36.65 -27.41
CA ASP A 119 6.62 35.34 -28.05
C ASP A 119 7.44 34.42 -27.16
N ARG A 120 8.45 34.95 -26.48
CA ARG A 120 9.23 34.18 -25.51
C ARG A 120 8.34 33.70 -24.35
N ILE A 121 7.48 34.57 -23.82
CA ILE A 121 6.56 34.21 -22.73
C ILE A 121 5.60 33.12 -23.20
N ASP A 122 4.93 33.31 -24.35
CA ASP A 122 3.97 32.34 -24.89
C ASP A 122 4.61 30.97 -25.16
N GLN A 123 5.80 30.94 -25.78
CA GLN A 123 6.53 29.69 -26.02
C GLN A 123 6.85 28.95 -24.73
N ARG A 124 7.23 29.67 -23.68
CA ARG A 124 7.55 29.05 -22.38
C ARG A 124 6.29 28.55 -21.69
N LEU A 125 5.20 29.33 -21.68
CA LEU A 125 3.91 28.87 -21.15
C LEU A 125 3.36 27.68 -21.92
N GLN A 126 3.54 27.64 -23.25
CA GLN A 126 3.18 26.49 -24.08
C GLN A 126 3.94 25.23 -23.68
N ALA A 127 5.25 25.35 -23.45
CA ALA A 127 6.06 24.22 -23.03
C ALA A 127 5.63 23.69 -21.65
N VAL A 128 5.29 24.60 -20.72
CA VAL A 128 4.76 24.24 -19.40
C VAL A 128 3.40 23.53 -19.56
N GLU A 129 2.48 24.09 -20.32
CA GLU A 129 1.15 23.50 -20.56
C GLU A 129 1.27 22.09 -21.17
N ALA A 130 2.14 21.89 -22.17
CA ALA A 130 2.38 20.59 -22.77
C ALA A 130 2.90 19.56 -21.76
N LYS A 131 3.77 19.98 -20.83
CA LYS A 131 4.27 19.12 -19.75
C LYS A 131 3.21 18.80 -18.71
N LEU A 132 2.33 19.75 -18.39
CA LEU A 132 1.19 19.51 -17.51
C LEU A 132 0.21 18.51 -18.12
N VAL A 133 -0.03 18.55 -19.44
CA VAL A 133 -0.85 17.55 -20.16
C VAL A 133 -0.22 16.16 -20.12
N GLU A 134 1.10 16.06 -20.31
CA GLU A 134 1.83 14.79 -20.18
C GLU A 134 1.65 14.21 -18.76
N LEU A 135 1.76 15.06 -17.74
CA LEU A 135 1.62 14.68 -16.34
C LEU A 135 0.17 14.28 -16.00
N SER A 136 -0.83 15.03 -16.46
CA SER A 136 -2.25 14.69 -16.26
C SER A 136 -2.62 13.37 -16.92
N ASN A 137 -2.11 13.12 -18.13
CA ASN A 137 -2.33 11.86 -18.84
C ASN A 137 -1.64 10.68 -18.15
N ALA A 138 -0.43 10.87 -17.60
CA ALA A 138 0.26 9.85 -16.82
C ALA A 138 -0.48 9.49 -15.52
N VAL A 139 -1.08 10.48 -14.86
CA VAL A 139 -1.93 10.28 -13.68
C VAL A 139 -3.24 9.57 -14.04
N ALA A 140 -3.90 10.00 -15.13
CA ALA A 140 -5.18 9.44 -15.58
C ALA A 140 -5.05 8.01 -16.13
N ALA A 141 -3.92 7.68 -16.76
CA ALA A 141 -3.62 6.32 -17.21
C ALA A 141 -3.53 5.35 -16.03
N GLY A 142 -3.19 5.84 -14.84
CA GLY A 142 -2.81 5.02 -13.70
C GLY A 142 -1.62 4.11 -14.01
N PRO A 143 -1.00 3.49 -13.02
CA PRO A 143 -0.12 2.39 -13.31
C PRO A 143 -1.00 1.25 -13.86
N THR A 144 -0.79 0.84 -15.11
CA THR A 144 -1.36 -0.46 -15.50
C THR A 144 -0.75 -1.49 -14.56
N LYS A 145 -1.56 -2.39 -14.00
CA LYS A 145 -1.07 -3.47 -13.12
C LYS A 145 0.12 -4.23 -13.73
N ASP A 146 0.21 -4.22 -15.06
CA ASP A 146 1.29 -4.85 -15.80
C ASP A 146 2.58 -4.03 -15.81
N GLU A 147 2.52 -2.69 -15.80
CA GLU A 147 3.68 -1.82 -15.62
C GLU A 147 4.19 -1.80 -14.19
N GLU A 148 3.32 -1.85 -13.18
CA GLU A 148 3.74 -2.01 -11.78
C GLU A 148 4.46 -3.33 -11.57
N LYS A 149 3.91 -4.42 -12.13
CA LYS A 149 4.54 -5.73 -12.10
C LYS A 149 5.88 -5.74 -12.83
N ARG A 150 5.99 -5.03 -13.96
CA ARG A 150 7.24 -4.91 -14.71
C ARG A 150 8.30 -4.10 -13.95
N LYS A 151 7.95 -2.92 -13.42
CA LYS A 151 8.85 -2.11 -12.59
C LYS A 151 9.24 -2.82 -11.30
N LEU A 152 8.31 -3.53 -10.65
CA LEU A 152 8.60 -4.37 -9.49
C LEU A 152 9.55 -5.52 -9.86
N ALA A 153 9.29 -6.22 -10.96
CA ALA A 153 10.17 -7.28 -11.44
C ALA A 153 11.56 -6.76 -11.86
N GLU A 154 11.64 -5.53 -12.35
CA GLU A 154 12.89 -4.85 -12.69
C GLU A 154 13.67 -4.44 -11.44
N ILE A 155 13.01 -3.84 -10.43
CA ILE A 155 13.61 -3.50 -9.13
C ILE A 155 14.12 -4.76 -8.43
N LEU A 156 13.33 -5.82 -8.40
CA LEU A 156 13.72 -7.12 -7.82
C LEU A 156 14.89 -7.79 -8.57
N LYS A 157 15.16 -7.41 -9.82
CA LYS A 157 16.30 -7.90 -10.61
C LYS A 157 17.59 -7.10 -10.43
N ARG A 158 17.54 -5.90 -9.83
CA ARG A 158 18.75 -5.07 -9.59
C ARG A 158 19.73 -5.81 -8.67
N GLN A 159 21.03 -5.62 -8.90
CA GLN A 159 22.11 -6.31 -8.18
C GLN A 159 22.07 -6.10 -6.65
N GLU A 160 21.51 -4.99 -6.19
CA GLU A 160 21.32 -4.69 -4.76
C GLU A 160 20.30 -5.62 -4.06
N TYR A 161 19.34 -6.17 -4.83
CA TYR A 161 18.33 -7.11 -4.34
C TYR A 161 18.64 -8.57 -4.70
N GLN A 162 19.61 -8.80 -5.59
CA GLN A 162 20.18 -10.11 -5.78
C GLN A 162 21.13 -10.39 -4.60
N LYS A 163 20.74 -11.32 -3.73
CA LYS A 163 21.66 -11.89 -2.73
C LYS A 163 22.94 -12.28 -3.45
N PRO A 164 24.12 -11.91 -2.94
CA PRO A 164 25.37 -12.13 -3.64
C PRO A 164 25.52 -13.60 -3.99
N ALA A 165 25.64 -13.87 -5.29
CA ALA A 165 25.95 -15.18 -5.86
C ALA A 165 27.41 -15.55 -5.56
N ALA A 166 27.75 -15.66 -4.28
CA ALA A 166 28.97 -16.29 -3.82
C ALA A 166 28.60 -17.73 -3.45
N ALA A 167 28.71 -18.63 -4.43
CA ALA A 167 28.72 -20.09 -4.30
C ALA A 167 27.96 -20.63 -3.08
N GLU A 168 26.66 -20.90 -3.23
CA GLU A 168 25.86 -21.64 -2.25
C GLU A 168 26.37 -23.09 -2.16
N GLU A 169 27.51 -23.30 -1.49
CA GLU A 169 27.54 -24.40 -0.55
C GLU A 169 26.48 -24.05 0.49
N SER A 170 25.37 -24.80 0.49
CA SER A 170 24.32 -24.67 1.49
C SER A 170 24.97 -24.48 2.87
N LEU A 171 24.50 -23.55 3.69
CA LEU A 171 25.03 -23.36 5.05
C LEU A 171 25.07 -24.68 5.84
N PHE A 172 24.15 -25.60 5.52
CA PHE A 172 24.15 -26.99 5.98
C PHE A 172 25.28 -27.85 5.40
N GLN A 173 25.62 -27.70 4.13
CA GLN A 173 26.77 -28.37 3.50
C GLN A 173 28.11 -27.90 4.09
N ARG A 174 28.27 -26.59 4.34
CA ARG A 174 29.47 -26.07 5.03
C ARG A 174 29.58 -26.61 6.44
N TRP A 175 28.49 -26.50 7.21
CA TRP A 175 28.44 -27.04 8.58
C TRP A 175 28.69 -28.55 8.62
N ARG A 176 28.10 -29.34 7.71
CA ARG A 176 28.32 -30.79 7.64
C ARG A 176 29.77 -31.14 7.30
N ARG A 177 30.40 -30.40 6.38
CA ARG A 177 31.83 -30.61 6.05
C ARG A 177 32.71 -30.34 7.26
N GLU A 178 32.55 -29.18 7.90
CA GLU A 178 33.32 -28.81 9.08
C GLU A 178 33.08 -29.77 10.25
N PHE A 179 31.85 -30.24 10.44
CA PHE A 179 31.51 -31.26 11.43
C PHE A 179 32.19 -32.61 11.15
N LEU A 180 32.18 -33.07 9.89
CA LEU A 180 32.84 -34.33 9.51
C LEU A 180 34.37 -34.23 9.61
N GLU A 181 34.97 -33.09 9.28
CA GLU A 181 36.40 -32.84 9.45
C GLU A 181 36.80 -32.79 10.93
N TRP A 182 36.01 -32.10 11.76
CA TRP A 182 36.19 -32.12 13.21
C TRP A 182 36.05 -33.54 13.76
N LEU A 183 35.03 -34.29 13.33
CA LEU A 183 34.79 -35.66 13.75
C LEU A 183 35.96 -36.57 13.35
N ALA A 184 36.46 -36.45 12.12
CA ALA A 184 37.63 -37.20 11.65
C ALA A 184 38.90 -36.86 12.43
N LYS A 185 39.08 -35.60 12.87
CA LYS A 185 40.19 -35.19 13.73
C LYS A 185 40.11 -35.77 15.15
N MET A 186 38.89 -36.05 15.63
CA MET A 186 38.66 -36.69 16.92
C MET A 186 38.97 -38.21 16.92
N PHE A 187 39.18 -38.82 15.74
CA PHE A 187 39.62 -40.21 15.61
C PHE A 187 41.12 -40.27 15.23
N PRO A 188 42.00 -40.75 16.12
CA PRO A 188 43.38 -41.07 15.75
C PRO A 188 43.36 -42.11 14.63
N ARG A 189 44.01 -41.83 13.49
CA ARG A 189 44.21 -42.82 12.43
C ARG A 189 45.02 -43.97 13.01
N ALA A 190 44.36 -45.09 13.31
CA ALA A 190 45.01 -46.32 13.69
C ALA A 190 45.83 -46.80 12.48
N ASN A 191 47.12 -46.48 12.46
CA ASN A 191 48.06 -46.97 11.46
C ASN A 191 48.35 -48.44 11.80
N ILE A 192 47.42 -49.33 11.44
CA ILE A 192 47.65 -50.77 11.56
C ILE A 192 48.48 -51.16 10.34
N GLN A 193 49.81 -51.13 10.50
CA GLN A 193 50.72 -51.79 9.57
C GLN A 193 50.56 -53.31 9.78
N PRO A 194 50.15 -54.08 8.76
CA PRO A 194 50.00 -55.51 8.90
C PRO A 194 51.38 -56.17 8.74
N GLY A 195 51.97 -56.54 9.87
CA GLY A 195 53.15 -57.39 9.90
C GLY A 195 54.22 -56.89 10.87
N GLU A 196 54.09 -57.27 12.14
CA GLU A 196 55.13 -57.99 12.88
C GLU A 196 54.73 -58.15 14.36
N MET A 197 54.75 -59.42 14.80
CA MET A 197 54.84 -59.92 16.17
C MET A 197 53.61 -59.88 17.11
N ALA A 198 52.96 -61.04 17.14
CA ALA A 198 52.79 -61.88 18.34
C ALA A 198 52.41 -61.21 19.68
N GLY A 199 51.20 -61.54 20.16
CA GLY A 199 50.96 -61.81 21.59
C GLY A 199 50.08 -60.83 22.37
N ILE A 200 50.07 -59.53 22.06
CA ILE A 200 49.35 -58.53 22.89
C ILE A 200 48.48 -57.55 22.05
N GLY A 201 48.48 -57.65 20.71
CA GLY A 201 47.75 -56.75 19.81
C GLY A 201 46.22 -56.95 19.74
N SER A 202 45.71 -58.12 20.15
CA SER A 202 44.26 -58.38 20.17
C SER A 202 43.56 -57.73 21.37
N LEU A 203 44.23 -57.61 22.51
CA LEU A 203 43.70 -56.92 23.70
C LEU A 203 43.56 -55.42 23.46
N GLY A 204 44.52 -54.78 22.77
CA GLY A 204 44.44 -53.35 22.42
C GLY A 204 43.26 -53.04 21.49
N THR A 205 43.07 -53.86 20.45
CA THR A 205 41.96 -53.70 19.51
C THR A 205 40.60 -53.96 20.18
N VAL A 206 40.49 -55.01 21.00
CA VAL A 206 39.25 -55.31 21.75
C VAL A 206 38.94 -54.23 22.78
N PHE A 207 39.95 -53.73 23.50
CA PHE A 207 39.79 -52.64 24.46
C PHE A 207 39.38 -51.33 23.77
N GLN A 208 39.92 -51.05 22.59
CA GLN A 208 39.54 -49.90 21.79
C GLN A 208 38.10 -50.00 21.27
N ILE A 209 37.67 -51.18 20.80
CA ILE A 209 36.27 -51.43 20.41
C ILE A 209 35.33 -51.26 21.62
N LEU A 210 35.70 -51.78 22.79
CA LEU A 210 34.93 -51.63 24.03
C LEU A 210 34.81 -50.16 24.45
N LEU A 211 35.89 -49.39 24.34
CA LEU A 211 35.87 -47.94 24.62
C LEU A 211 34.95 -47.18 23.65
N TYR A 212 34.96 -47.51 22.36
CA TYR A 212 34.04 -46.89 21.41
C TYR A 212 32.59 -47.29 21.65
N ALA A 213 32.32 -48.56 21.98
CA ALA A 213 30.99 -49.01 22.35
C ALA A 213 30.49 -48.26 23.60
N LEU A 214 31.34 -48.07 24.60
CA LEU A 214 31.03 -47.31 25.80
C LEU A 214 30.79 -45.82 25.49
N LEU A 215 31.59 -45.22 24.61
CA LEU A 215 31.41 -43.83 24.18
C LEU A 215 30.10 -43.63 23.43
N ILE A 216 29.75 -44.52 22.50
CA ILE A 216 28.48 -44.47 21.76
C ILE A 216 27.31 -44.66 22.72
N ALA A 217 27.41 -45.58 23.68
CA ALA A 217 26.40 -45.77 24.72
C ALA A 217 26.24 -44.53 25.60
N ALA A 218 27.35 -43.86 25.98
CA ALA A 218 27.33 -42.63 26.75
C ALA A 218 26.70 -41.47 25.96
N ILE A 219 27.04 -41.30 24.68
CA ILE A 219 26.41 -40.30 23.80
C ILE A 219 24.92 -40.59 23.63
N GLY A 220 24.55 -41.86 23.40
CA GLY A 220 23.15 -42.29 23.31
C GLY A 220 22.38 -42.01 24.60
N TYR A 221 22.99 -42.25 25.76
CA TYR A 221 22.40 -41.92 27.07
C TYR A 221 22.23 -40.42 27.28
N VAL A 222 23.22 -39.60 26.89
CA VAL A 222 23.15 -38.14 26.95
C VAL A 222 22.05 -37.63 26.02
N ILE A 223 21.95 -38.14 24.80
CA ILE A 223 20.86 -37.80 23.87
C ILE A 223 19.53 -38.20 24.49
N TYR A 224 19.36 -39.45 24.95
CA TYR A 224 18.14 -39.92 25.60
C TYR A 224 17.73 -39.06 26.80
N ARG A 225 18.71 -38.58 27.59
CA ARG A 225 18.47 -37.73 28.77
C ARG A 225 18.13 -36.28 28.42
N ILE A 226 18.75 -35.72 27.38
CA ILE A 226 18.61 -34.32 26.97
C ILE A 226 17.43 -34.11 26.02
N LEU A 227 17.09 -35.09 25.17
CA LEU A 227 15.97 -35.03 24.23
C LEU A 227 14.64 -34.60 24.87
N PRO A 228 14.20 -35.17 26.03
CA PRO A 228 12.97 -34.71 26.70
C PRO A 228 13.09 -33.30 27.32
N PHE A 229 14.30 -32.85 27.66
CA PHE A 229 14.53 -31.52 28.26
C PHE A 229 14.55 -30.41 27.21
N VAL A 230 15.00 -30.73 25.99
CA VAL A 230 15.07 -29.83 24.85
C VAL A 230 13.73 -29.79 24.11
N SER A 231 13.06 -30.93 23.90
CA SER A 231 11.73 -30.98 23.29
C SER A 231 10.69 -30.22 24.12
N GLY A 232 10.76 -30.32 25.46
CA GLY A 232 9.89 -29.57 26.37
C GLY A 232 10.13 -28.05 26.34
N ARG A 233 11.36 -27.57 26.05
CA ARG A 233 11.68 -26.13 25.94
C ARG A 233 11.34 -25.56 24.58
N PHE A 234 11.53 -26.29 23.48
CA PHE A 234 11.12 -25.84 22.15
C PHE A 234 9.60 -25.89 21.97
N ALA A 235 8.92 -26.90 22.54
CA ALA A 235 7.46 -26.94 22.62
C ALA A 235 6.91 -25.82 23.51
N ARG A 236 7.58 -25.48 24.63
CA ARG A 236 7.21 -24.32 25.47
C ARG A 236 7.51 -22.98 24.83
N LYS A 237 8.57 -22.81 24.04
CA LYS A 237 8.84 -21.53 23.36
C LYS A 237 7.89 -21.30 22.18
N ALA A 238 7.40 -22.36 21.55
CA ALA A 238 6.28 -22.29 20.59
C ALA A 238 4.90 -22.18 21.26
N LYS A 239 4.74 -22.56 22.54
CA LYS A 239 3.53 -22.35 23.37
C LYS A 239 3.54 -21.10 24.25
N SER A 240 4.68 -20.44 24.42
CA SER A 240 4.82 -19.25 25.27
C SER A 240 4.48 -17.96 24.52
N ASP A 241 4.31 -18.06 23.20
CA ASP A 241 3.81 -17.01 22.30
C ASP A 241 2.41 -17.39 21.77
N LYS A 242 1.69 -18.24 22.52
CA LYS A 242 0.31 -18.63 22.21
C LYS A 242 -0.60 -17.56 22.80
N ASN A 243 -0.68 -16.51 21.99
CA ASN A 243 -1.57 -15.36 22.09
C ASN A 243 -2.95 -15.77 22.63
N GLU A 244 -3.42 -15.05 23.64
CA GLU A 244 -4.84 -14.76 23.80
C GLU A 244 -5.47 -14.51 22.42
N ARG A 245 -6.45 -15.33 22.03
CA ARG A 245 -7.14 -15.16 20.75
C ARG A 245 -8.15 -14.04 20.91
N VAL A 246 -7.83 -12.85 20.41
CA VAL A 246 -8.80 -11.74 20.39
C VAL A 246 -9.70 -11.86 19.16
N ILE A 247 -10.98 -12.16 19.37
CA ILE A 247 -12.01 -12.26 18.32
C ILE A 247 -13.09 -11.22 18.62
N LEU A 248 -13.33 -10.28 17.70
CA LEU A 248 -14.35 -9.21 17.86
C LEU A 248 -14.28 -8.49 19.22
N GLY A 249 -13.06 -8.22 19.70
CA GLY A 249 -12.80 -7.53 20.96
C GLY A 249 -13.01 -8.37 22.22
N GLU A 250 -13.43 -9.64 22.08
CA GLU A 250 -13.41 -10.61 23.17
C GLU A 250 -12.08 -11.34 23.17
N THR A 251 -11.48 -11.43 24.35
CA THR A 251 -10.24 -12.17 24.52
C THR A 251 -10.52 -13.58 25.00
N ILE A 252 -10.15 -14.56 24.19
CA ILE A 252 -10.45 -15.97 24.42
C ILE A 252 -9.17 -16.66 24.83
N GLY A 253 -9.24 -17.27 26.02
CA GLY A 253 -8.21 -18.16 26.54
C GLY A 253 -7.94 -19.32 25.59
N ASP A 254 -6.68 -19.74 25.56
CA ASP A 254 -6.21 -20.83 24.71
C ASP A 254 -6.69 -22.22 25.16
N ASP A 255 -7.25 -22.29 26.38
CA ASP A 255 -7.89 -23.44 27.01
C ASP A 255 -9.32 -23.67 26.54
N ARG A 256 -9.94 -22.66 25.93
CA ARG A 256 -11.34 -22.72 25.48
C ARG A 256 -11.47 -23.23 24.07
N SER A 257 -12.23 -24.30 23.85
CA SER A 257 -12.52 -24.80 22.51
C SER A 257 -13.67 -24.01 21.86
N ALA A 258 -13.74 -24.05 20.53
CA ALA A 258 -14.89 -23.54 19.79
C ALA A 258 -16.21 -24.22 20.22
N GLY A 259 -16.17 -25.50 20.58
CA GLY A 259 -17.31 -26.23 21.13
C GLY A 259 -17.80 -25.64 22.46
N ASP A 260 -16.89 -25.29 23.37
CA ASP A 260 -17.24 -24.67 24.66
C ASP A 260 -17.87 -23.28 24.46
N LEU A 261 -17.34 -22.50 23.50
CA LEU A 261 -17.90 -21.19 23.15
C LEU A 261 -19.31 -21.32 22.55
N PHE A 262 -19.54 -22.35 21.74
CA PHE A 262 -20.87 -22.59 21.17
C PHE A 262 -21.86 -23.11 22.22
N ALA A 263 -21.42 -23.93 23.17
CA ALA A 263 -22.26 -24.37 24.29
C ALA A 263 -22.71 -23.18 25.15
N GLU A 264 -21.84 -22.21 25.42
CA GLU A 264 -22.23 -20.94 26.09
C GLU A 264 -23.23 -20.14 25.25
N ALA A 265 -23.09 -20.13 23.92
CA ALA A 265 -24.07 -19.50 23.05
C ALA A 265 -25.45 -20.16 23.17
N GLU A 266 -25.50 -21.49 23.25
CA GLU A 266 -26.76 -22.24 23.48
C GLU A 266 -27.36 -21.94 24.87
N GLU A 267 -26.55 -21.73 25.90
CA GLU A 267 -27.02 -21.33 27.23
C GLU A 267 -27.60 -19.91 27.22
N LEU A 268 -26.95 -18.96 26.56
CA LEU A 268 -27.46 -17.61 26.38
C LEU A 268 -28.81 -17.61 25.64
N ALA A 269 -28.94 -18.43 24.59
CA ALA A 269 -30.18 -18.58 23.86
C ALA A 269 -31.30 -19.14 24.75
N ARG A 270 -31.00 -20.17 25.56
CA ARG A 270 -31.95 -20.73 26.55
C ARG A 270 -32.37 -19.71 27.61
N GLY A 271 -31.48 -18.78 27.96
CA GLY A 271 -31.75 -17.66 28.85
C GLY A 271 -32.56 -16.52 28.23
N GLY A 272 -32.87 -16.59 26.93
CA GLY A 272 -33.57 -15.53 26.18
C GLY A 272 -32.66 -14.39 25.70
N GLU A 273 -31.36 -14.47 25.98
CA GLU A 273 -30.34 -13.48 25.57
C GLU A 273 -29.86 -13.75 24.14
N LEU A 274 -30.81 -13.74 23.20
CA LEU A 274 -30.62 -14.24 21.83
C LEU A 274 -29.58 -13.46 21.03
N ARG A 275 -29.51 -12.14 21.23
CA ARG A 275 -28.50 -11.30 20.57
C ARG A 275 -27.09 -11.64 21.03
N LEU A 276 -26.91 -11.92 22.33
CA LEU A 276 -25.63 -12.36 22.88
C LEU A 276 -25.30 -13.79 22.42
N ALA A 277 -26.29 -14.66 22.32
CA ALA A 277 -26.13 -16.00 21.78
C ALA A 277 -25.59 -15.96 20.34
N ILE A 278 -26.19 -15.15 19.46
CA ILE A 278 -25.72 -14.97 18.07
C ILE A 278 -24.27 -14.46 18.03
N ARG A 279 -23.93 -13.45 18.84
CA ARG A 279 -22.55 -12.94 18.93
C ARG A 279 -21.57 -14.03 19.37
N LYS A 280 -21.91 -14.75 20.43
CA LYS A 280 -21.06 -15.80 21.01
C LYS A 280 -20.89 -16.97 20.04
N GLY A 281 -21.97 -17.36 19.36
CA GLY A 281 -21.95 -18.38 18.33
C GLY A 281 -21.10 -17.98 17.12
N TYR A 282 -21.09 -16.70 16.73
CA TYR A 282 -20.23 -16.21 15.65
C TYR A 282 -18.75 -16.25 16.04
N VAL A 283 -18.44 -15.85 17.27
CA VAL A 283 -17.10 -15.98 17.85
C VAL A 283 -16.66 -17.44 17.87
N ALA A 284 -17.54 -18.36 18.28
CA ALA A 284 -17.28 -19.79 18.25
C ALA A 284 -16.98 -20.30 16.82
N LEU A 285 -17.69 -19.80 15.80
CA LEU A 285 -17.46 -20.19 14.41
C LEU A 285 -16.09 -19.76 13.89
N LEU A 286 -15.69 -18.51 14.16
CA LEU A 286 -14.38 -18.02 13.79
C LEU A 286 -13.27 -18.79 14.51
N CYS A 287 -13.51 -19.15 15.78
CA CYS A 287 -12.64 -20.01 16.55
C CYS A 287 -12.48 -21.41 15.90
N GLU A 288 -13.60 -22.05 15.53
CA GLU A 288 -13.60 -23.38 14.87
C GLU A 288 -12.82 -23.36 13.55
N LEU A 289 -13.07 -22.35 12.71
CA LEU A 289 -12.37 -22.18 11.43
C LEU A 289 -10.87 -21.96 11.62
N ALA A 290 -10.47 -21.26 12.68
CA ALA A 290 -9.07 -21.01 12.99
C ALA A 290 -8.36 -22.26 13.56
N ASP A 291 -9.06 -23.00 14.42
CA ASP A 291 -8.56 -24.24 15.00
C ASP A 291 -8.32 -25.29 13.90
N ARG A 292 -9.20 -25.32 12.89
CA ARG A 292 -9.06 -26.15 11.67
C ARG A 292 -8.09 -25.58 10.61
N LYS A 293 -7.38 -24.49 10.92
CA LYS A 293 -6.43 -23.82 10.01
C LYS A 293 -7.03 -23.35 8.67
N VAL A 294 -8.34 -23.08 8.65
CA VAL A 294 -9.04 -22.55 7.47
C VAL A 294 -8.86 -21.04 7.36
N ILE A 295 -8.89 -20.34 8.50
CA ILE A 295 -8.64 -18.89 8.58
C ILE A 295 -7.53 -18.60 9.59
N GLY A 296 -6.91 -17.43 9.48
CA GLY A 296 -6.01 -16.91 10.50
C GLY A 296 -6.70 -15.83 11.33
N LEU A 297 -6.81 -16.00 12.65
CA LEU A 297 -7.34 -14.96 13.54
C LEU A 297 -6.31 -13.84 13.72
N ALA A 298 -6.77 -12.59 13.66
CA ALA A 298 -5.96 -11.43 13.99
C ALA A 298 -6.84 -10.27 14.47
N ARG A 299 -6.34 -9.49 15.42
CA ARG A 299 -7.08 -8.37 16.04
C ARG A 299 -7.57 -7.32 15.02
N HIS A 300 -6.86 -7.15 13.91
CA HIS A 300 -7.17 -6.15 12.88
C HIS A 300 -8.08 -6.69 11.75
N LYS A 301 -8.43 -7.99 11.77
CA LYS A 301 -9.27 -8.57 10.71
C LYS A 301 -10.74 -8.24 10.92
N THR A 302 -11.39 -7.84 9.83
CA THR A 302 -12.83 -7.59 9.74
C THR A 302 -13.59 -8.84 9.27
N ASN A 303 -14.91 -8.86 9.45
CA ASN A 303 -15.78 -9.92 8.92
C ASN A 303 -15.56 -10.17 7.42
N ARG A 304 -15.38 -9.10 6.63
CA ARG A 304 -15.08 -9.17 5.20
C ARG A 304 -13.72 -9.82 4.91
N ASP A 305 -12.73 -9.64 5.79
CA ASP A 305 -11.43 -10.28 5.63
C ASP A 305 -11.54 -11.80 5.85
N TYR A 306 -12.35 -12.25 6.81
CA TYR A 306 -12.60 -13.68 7.02
C TYR A 306 -13.33 -14.33 5.84
N LEU A 307 -14.28 -13.62 5.22
CA LEU A 307 -14.90 -14.07 3.96
C LEU A 307 -13.90 -14.19 2.82
N ARG A 308 -12.93 -13.27 2.74
CA ARG A 308 -11.87 -13.33 1.71
C ARG A 308 -10.97 -14.55 1.89
N ASP A 309 -10.67 -14.93 3.14
CA ASP A 309 -9.82 -16.10 3.44
C ASP A 309 -10.42 -17.42 2.92
N VAL A 310 -11.75 -17.54 2.92
CA VAL A 310 -12.45 -18.77 2.47
C VAL A 310 -12.93 -18.73 1.02
N ARG A 311 -12.62 -17.66 0.27
CA ARG A 311 -13.16 -17.41 -1.09
C ARG A 311 -12.89 -18.54 -2.10
N SER A 312 -11.80 -19.29 -1.94
CA SER A 312 -11.46 -20.42 -2.81
C SER A 312 -12.37 -21.64 -2.59
N LYS A 313 -13.03 -21.75 -1.43
CA LYS A 313 -13.95 -22.83 -1.06
C LYS A 313 -15.39 -22.34 -1.20
N ARG A 314 -15.96 -22.43 -2.41
CA ARG A 314 -17.26 -21.82 -2.74
C ARG A 314 -18.38 -22.15 -1.75
N GLU A 315 -18.57 -23.41 -1.40
CA GLU A 315 -19.63 -23.82 -0.47
C GLU A 315 -19.42 -23.24 0.95
N LEU A 316 -18.18 -23.28 1.44
CA LEU A 316 -17.84 -22.70 2.74
C LEU A 316 -18.00 -21.17 2.74
N PHE A 317 -17.63 -20.51 1.64
CA PHE A 317 -17.80 -19.08 1.46
C PHE A 317 -19.27 -18.67 1.52
N GLU A 318 -20.15 -19.36 0.80
CA GLU A 318 -21.59 -19.06 0.82
C GLU A 318 -22.18 -19.28 2.22
N ASN A 319 -21.83 -20.37 2.89
CA ASN A 319 -22.29 -20.65 4.25
C ASN A 319 -21.79 -19.58 5.25
N LEU A 320 -20.50 -19.25 5.23
CA LEU A 320 -19.92 -18.23 6.10
C LEU A 320 -20.49 -16.84 5.81
N ARG A 321 -20.79 -16.53 4.54
CA ARG A 321 -21.44 -15.29 4.13
C ARG A 321 -22.84 -15.16 4.74
N SER A 322 -23.63 -16.23 4.71
CA SER A 322 -24.96 -16.25 5.33
C SER A 322 -24.89 -16.06 6.84
N VAL A 323 -24.01 -16.78 7.55
CA VAL A 323 -23.84 -16.62 9.00
C VAL A 323 -23.35 -15.21 9.36
N THR A 324 -22.39 -14.69 8.58
CA THR A 324 -21.83 -13.34 8.80
C THR A 324 -22.90 -12.26 8.61
N GLY A 325 -23.77 -12.40 7.61
CA GLY A 325 -24.89 -11.48 7.38
C GLY A 325 -25.85 -11.46 8.58
N GLN A 326 -26.28 -12.62 9.06
CA GLN A 326 -27.15 -12.69 10.26
C GLN A 326 -26.49 -12.09 11.50
N PHE A 327 -25.20 -12.38 11.71
CA PHE A 327 -24.45 -11.76 12.79
C PHE A 327 -24.43 -10.23 12.65
N GLU A 328 -24.14 -9.70 11.47
CA GLU A 328 -24.10 -8.25 11.24
C GLU A 328 -25.48 -7.60 11.44
N ASP A 329 -26.54 -8.21 10.94
CA ASP A 329 -27.91 -7.70 11.04
C ASP A 329 -28.43 -7.66 12.48
N HIS A 330 -28.12 -8.68 13.29
CA HIS A 330 -28.57 -8.76 14.68
C HIS A 330 -27.63 -8.07 15.68
N TRP A 331 -26.33 -8.03 15.40
CA TRP A 331 -25.36 -7.42 16.30
C TRP A 331 -25.14 -5.93 16.02
N TYR A 332 -25.02 -5.52 14.75
CA TYR A 332 -24.81 -4.13 14.38
C TYR A 332 -26.08 -3.45 13.86
N GLY A 333 -27.00 -4.21 13.28
CA GLY A 333 -28.28 -3.71 12.81
C GLY A 333 -29.32 -3.53 13.93
N SER A 334 -30.46 -2.97 13.54
CA SER A 334 -31.60 -2.71 14.44
C SER A 334 -32.61 -3.88 14.47
N GLN A 335 -32.28 -5.04 13.88
CA GLN A 335 -33.20 -6.17 13.84
C GLN A 335 -33.34 -6.80 15.23
N ARG A 336 -34.59 -7.07 15.62
CA ARG A 336 -34.88 -7.80 16.87
C ARG A 336 -34.42 -9.25 16.73
N SER A 337 -33.58 -9.70 17.64
CA SER A 337 -33.25 -11.13 17.77
C SER A 337 -34.39 -11.84 18.50
N ASP A 338 -35.01 -12.81 17.83
CA ASP A 338 -36.01 -13.72 18.40
C ASP A 338 -35.51 -15.18 18.35
N GLN A 339 -36.32 -16.12 18.86
CA GLN A 339 -35.92 -17.53 18.91
C GLN A 339 -35.68 -18.08 17.50
N GLN A 340 -36.45 -17.63 16.51
CA GLN A 340 -36.30 -18.07 15.13
C GLN A 340 -34.95 -17.63 14.56
N ALA A 341 -34.55 -16.38 14.81
CA ALA A 341 -33.25 -15.87 14.41
C ALA A 341 -32.09 -16.70 14.98
N TRP A 342 -32.21 -17.17 16.22
CA TRP A 342 -31.21 -18.07 16.81
C TRP A 342 -31.19 -19.44 16.16
N GLU A 343 -32.34 -20.07 15.91
CA GLU A 343 -32.40 -21.38 15.26
C GLU A 343 -31.84 -21.32 13.83
N ASP A 344 -32.18 -20.27 13.08
CA ASP A 344 -31.64 -20.03 11.73
C ASP A 344 -30.12 -19.89 11.80
N PHE A 345 -29.60 -19.05 12.71
CA PHE A 345 -28.17 -18.88 12.92
C PHE A 345 -27.47 -20.20 13.26
N ARG A 346 -28.07 -20.97 14.18
CA ARG A 346 -27.58 -22.27 14.62
C ARG A 346 -27.54 -23.28 13.49
N GLU A 347 -28.54 -23.32 12.62
CA GLU A 347 -28.55 -24.20 11.45
C GLU A 347 -27.39 -23.86 10.50
N TYR A 348 -27.22 -22.58 10.15
CA TYR A 348 -26.12 -22.16 9.29
C TYR A 348 -24.75 -22.38 9.93
N TYR A 349 -24.61 -22.18 11.24
CA TYR A 349 -23.40 -22.54 11.98
C TYR A 349 -23.08 -24.03 11.78
N LEU A 350 -24.02 -24.93 12.08
CA LEU A 350 -23.81 -26.37 11.99
C LEU A 350 -23.50 -26.82 10.56
N ARG A 351 -24.18 -26.22 9.57
CA ARG A 351 -23.90 -26.47 8.15
C ARG A 351 -22.49 -26.02 7.76
N THR A 352 -22.05 -24.86 8.24
CA THR A 352 -20.70 -24.35 8.00
C THR A 352 -19.66 -25.29 8.61
N VAL A 353 -19.83 -25.70 9.87
CA VAL A 353 -18.90 -26.58 10.57
C VAL A 353 -18.80 -27.97 9.94
N ARG A 354 -19.92 -28.53 9.44
CA ARG A 354 -19.92 -29.82 8.71
C ARG A 354 -19.26 -29.74 7.33
N GLY A 355 -19.25 -28.56 6.71
CA GLY A 355 -18.68 -28.33 5.39
C GLY A 355 -17.18 -28.02 5.37
N ILE A 356 -16.52 -28.01 6.54
CA ILE A 356 -15.06 -27.84 6.69
C ILE A 356 -14.40 -29.20 6.83
#